data_AF-A0AAU7EF23-F1
#
_entry.id   AF-A0AAU7EF23-F1
#
_cell.length_a   1.000
_cell.length_b   1.000
_cell.length_c   1.000
_cell.angle_alpha   90.00
_cell.angle_beta   90.00
_cell.angle_gamma   90.00
#
_symmetry.space_group_name_H-M   'P 1'
#
loop_
_entity.id
_entity.type
_entity.pdbx_description
1 polymer ?
#
loop_
_entity_poly.entity_id
_entity_poly.type
_entity_poly.pdbx_seq_one_letter_code
_entity_poly.pdbx_strand_id
1 'polypeptide(L)'
;MNRKKYIVPEFDSDTLEEDIAAFVDQADKLKKRTDVLGLLLVESHPLYKERGTNEVNRIQGYILASFEKYGFSLKLLPIALEALESGMSAYIVAASAKAIRGLKRKNPRLVYYLLAGINNIYYRDDTITFNSYKPKWPLEHPTSALKEILLTLQWLGANARDAIVELEVLSVSIEINSNNRKLILETIEKIQRDKNKEENCCNIEIESPINVSKVDYTKIKGLIIQDQDGEILTYGDFFRDKPTVLVFFYTRCENHNKCSLTINKLGKLQQLLKKLELDQKIKTAAMSYDPIFDTPERLKTYALKRHVSFDYLNRVFRVKYKQSMPQILNYFKSEVNYAGNLINKHLIELHIIDELGRPIKSYNRFQWEPEDVVNNLLKYLSKKPKSSLINTFRLQKIGGTLRNIIVPILIAFFPKCPLCWTAYLSVFGISGMSSIPYKPWILPILCVILFINLWFIWRRSNQTKSWIAFYLAIVGTIILILFGPIYMKKPILNIGLVLLITAALLNSIQINILEKIRNVAS
;
A
#
# COMPACT_ATOMS: atom_id res chain seq x y z
N MET A 1 -14.30 -55.21 4.91
CA MET A 1 -14.80 -54.46 3.73
C MET A 1 -13.74 -53.47 3.28
N ASN A 2 -13.23 -53.65 2.07
CA ASN A 2 -12.19 -52.83 1.44
C ASN A 2 -12.59 -51.34 1.44
N ARG A 3 -11.87 -50.50 2.18
CA ARG A 3 -11.91 -49.05 2.00
C ARG A 3 -11.33 -48.73 0.62
N LYS A 4 -12.15 -48.86 -0.44
CA LYS A 4 -11.83 -48.29 -1.75
C LYS A 4 -11.40 -46.84 -1.48
N LYS A 5 -10.24 -46.47 -2.03
CA LYS A 5 -9.65 -45.14 -1.93
C LYS A 5 -10.71 -44.18 -2.48
N TYR A 6 -11.49 -43.53 -1.62
CA TYR A 6 -12.53 -42.60 -2.05
C TYR A 6 -11.81 -41.47 -2.78
N ILE A 7 -12.01 -41.40 -4.09
CA ILE A 7 -11.32 -40.46 -4.97
C ILE A 7 -11.97 -39.09 -4.72
N VAL A 8 -11.14 -38.07 -4.51
CA VAL A 8 -11.62 -36.68 -4.46
C VAL A 8 -11.93 -36.27 -5.90
N PRO A 9 -13.20 -35.97 -6.23
CA PRO A 9 -13.55 -35.52 -7.56
C PRO A 9 -12.93 -34.14 -7.82
N GLU A 10 -12.64 -33.85 -9.08
CA GLU A 10 -12.22 -32.53 -9.51
C GLU A 10 -13.48 -31.65 -9.66
N PHE A 11 -13.54 -30.56 -8.89
CA PHE A 11 -14.68 -29.65 -8.86
C PHE A 11 -14.38 -28.37 -9.61
N ASP A 12 -15.28 -27.96 -10.50
CA ASP A 12 -15.16 -26.81 -11.38
C ASP A 12 -16.43 -25.94 -11.41
N SER A 13 -16.49 -25.00 -12.36
CA SER A 13 -17.63 -24.09 -12.52
C SER A 13 -18.93 -24.80 -12.88
N ASP A 14 -18.84 -25.98 -13.49
CA ASP A 14 -19.98 -26.67 -14.10
C ASP A 14 -20.54 -27.77 -13.18
N THR A 15 -19.82 -28.10 -12.11
CA THR A 15 -20.26 -29.10 -11.13
C THR A 15 -21.57 -28.67 -10.44
N LEU A 16 -22.54 -29.57 -10.25
CA LEU A 16 -23.79 -29.20 -9.58
C LEU A 16 -23.60 -28.99 -8.08
N GLU A 17 -24.34 -28.04 -7.50
CA GLU A 17 -24.28 -27.77 -6.06
C GLU A 17 -24.61 -29.01 -5.22
N GLU A 18 -25.54 -29.83 -5.70
CA GLU A 18 -25.97 -31.09 -5.08
C GLU A 18 -24.85 -32.14 -5.02
N ASP A 19 -24.02 -32.23 -6.07
CA ASP A 19 -22.91 -33.18 -6.10
C ASP A 19 -21.83 -32.79 -5.09
N ILE A 20 -21.59 -31.49 -4.95
CA ILE A 20 -20.68 -30.93 -3.95
C ILE A 20 -21.23 -31.20 -2.55
N ALA A 21 -22.52 -30.95 -2.31
CA ALA A 21 -23.16 -31.21 -1.03
C ALA A 21 -23.12 -32.71 -0.68
N ALA A 22 -23.46 -33.59 -1.62
CA ALA A 22 -23.39 -35.04 -1.42
C ALA A 22 -21.96 -35.51 -1.13
N PHE A 23 -20.95 -34.87 -1.72
CA PHE A 23 -19.55 -35.13 -1.40
C PHE A 23 -19.20 -34.69 0.03
N VAL A 24 -19.65 -33.52 0.47
CA VAL A 24 -19.47 -33.03 1.86
C VAL A 24 -20.14 -33.97 2.86
N ASP A 25 -21.35 -34.43 2.57
CA ASP A 25 -22.11 -35.34 3.43
C ASP A 25 -21.43 -36.70 3.62
N GLN A 26 -20.66 -37.13 2.63
CA GLN A 26 -19.92 -38.40 2.61
C GLN A 26 -18.45 -38.26 3.02
N ALA A 27 -18.05 -37.11 3.58
CA ALA A 27 -16.66 -36.84 3.94
C ALA A 27 -16.12 -37.73 5.08
N ASP A 28 -16.99 -38.45 5.80
CA ASP A 28 -16.59 -39.50 6.75
C ASP A 28 -15.80 -40.64 6.08
N LYS A 29 -16.06 -40.90 4.79
CA LYS A 29 -15.38 -41.92 3.97
C LYS A 29 -13.98 -41.49 3.53
N LEU A 30 -13.64 -40.20 3.63
CA LEU A 30 -12.38 -39.64 3.16
C LEU A 30 -11.24 -39.81 4.18
N LYS A 31 -10.05 -40.17 3.67
CA LYS A 31 -8.80 -39.97 4.43
C LYS A 31 -8.43 -38.49 4.39
N LYS A 32 -7.91 -37.93 5.49
CA LYS A 32 -7.56 -36.50 5.61
C LYS A 32 -8.70 -35.57 5.20
N ARG A 33 -9.95 -35.95 5.51
CA ARG A 33 -11.17 -35.20 5.15
C ARG A 33 -11.09 -33.70 5.44
N THR A 34 -10.43 -33.31 6.54
CA THR A 34 -10.28 -31.89 6.91
C THR A 34 -9.45 -31.11 5.90
N ASP A 35 -8.36 -31.70 5.40
CA ASP A 35 -7.51 -31.07 4.39
C ASP A 35 -8.23 -31.01 3.04
N VAL A 36 -8.93 -32.09 2.68
CA VAL A 36 -9.68 -32.19 1.42
C VAL A 36 -10.81 -31.15 1.36
N LEU A 37 -11.66 -31.09 2.38
CA LEU A 37 -12.73 -30.08 2.46
C LEU A 37 -12.14 -28.67 2.57
N GLY A 38 -11.01 -28.51 3.27
CA GLY A 38 -10.32 -27.23 3.40
C GLY A 38 -9.82 -26.65 2.08
N LEU A 39 -9.38 -27.48 1.14
CA LEU A 39 -8.96 -27.04 -0.19
C LEU A 39 -10.12 -26.41 -0.99
N LEU A 40 -11.34 -26.89 -0.78
CA LEU A 40 -12.52 -26.34 -1.44
C LEU A 40 -12.86 -24.93 -0.93
N LEU A 41 -12.38 -24.51 0.25
CA LEU A 41 -12.66 -23.18 0.80
C LEU A 41 -11.77 -22.06 0.25
N VAL A 42 -10.73 -22.39 -0.52
CA VAL A 42 -9.81 -21.40 -1.11
C VAL A 42 -10.56 -20.48 -2.08
N GLU A 43 -10.39 -19.17 -1.98
CA GLU A 43 -11.16 -18.18 -2.73
C GLU A 43 -10.96 -18.31 -4.24
N SER A 44 -9.74 -18.63 -4.67
CA SER A 44 -9.39 -18.82 -6.08
C SER A 44 -9.73 -20.22 -6.64
N HIS A 45 -10.39 -21.09 -5.86
CA HIS A 45 -10.70 -22.45 -6.29
C HIS A 45 -11.56 -22.45 -7.57
N PRO A 46 -11.25 -23.31 -8.57
CA PRO A 46 -12.00 -23.37 -9.84
C PRO A 46 -13.51 -23.53 -9.68
N LEU A 47 -13.92 -24.27 -8.63
CA LEU A 47 -15.31 -24.42 -8.20
C LEU A 47 -16.11 -23.11 -8.16
N TYR A 48 -15.51 -21.98 -7.77
CA TYR A 48 -16.25 -20.73 -7.61
C TYR A 48 -16.33 -19.89 -8.88
N LYS A 49 -15.56 -20.26 -9.92
CA LYS A 49 -15.52 -19.51 -11.18
C LYS A 49 -16.90 -19.52 -11.84
N GLU A 50 -17.33 -18.39 -12.37
CA GLU A 50 -18.64 -18.19 -13.01
C GLU A 50 -19.87 -18.38 -12.10
N ARG A 51 -19.70 -18.67 -10.81
CA ARG A 51 -20.81 -18.77 -9.85
C ARG A 51 -21.16 -17.44 -9.22
N GLY A 52 -22.45 -17.21 -8.98
CA GLY A 52 -22.90 -16.00 -8.27
C GLY A 52 -22.47 -15.99 -6.80
N THR A 53 -22.36 -14.81 -6.19
CA THR A 53 -21.96 -14.65 -4.77
C THR A 53 -22.80 -15.48 -3.81
N ASN A 54 -24.12 -15.56 -4.03
CA ASN A 54 -25.01 -16.33 -3.16
C ASN A 54 -24.77 -17.84 -3.27
N GLU A 55 -24.43 -18.33 -4.46
CA GLU A 55 -24.09 -19.73 -4.70
C GLU A 55 -22.76 -20.10 -4.04
N VAL A 56 -21.74 -19.27 -4.23
CA VAL A 56 -20.45 -19.40 -3.52
C VAL A 56 -20.66 -19.43 -2.01
N ASN A 57 -21.50 -18.54 -1.47
CA ASN A 57 -21.81 -18.50 -0.04
C ASN A 57 -22.53 -19.77 0.46
N ARG A 58 -23.44 -20.36 -0.32
CA ARG A 58 -24.11 -21.62 0.05
C ARG A 58 -23.11 -22.77 0.10
N ILE A 59 -22.28 -22.91 -0.93
CA ILE A 59 -21.24 -23.95 -1.00
C ILE A 59 -20.27 -23.82 0.18
N GLN A 60 -19.69 -22.62 0.38
CA GLN A 60 -18.73 -22.37 1.46
C GLN A 60 -19.33 -22.57 2.84
N GLY A 61 -20.55 -22.06 3.07
CA GLY A 61 -21.21 -22.19 4.36
C GLY A 61 -21.53 -23.64 4.68
N TYR A 62 -21.94 -24.45 3.70
CA TYR A 62 -22.19 -25.86 3.93
C TYR A 62 -20.92 -26.64 4.27
N ILE A 63 -19.83 -26.40 3.53
CA ILE A 63 -18.51 -26.99 3.81
C ILE A 63 -18.04 -26.58 5.22
N LEU A 64 -18.12 -25.29 5.57
CA LEU A 64 -17.73 -24.77 6.88
C LEU A 64 -18.52 -25.44 8.01
N ALA A 65 -19.84 -25.47 7.90
CA ALA A 65 -20.72 -26.08 8.90
C ALA A 65 -20.40 -27.56 9.15
N SER A 66 -19.95 -28.29 8.12
CA SER A 66 -19.59 -29.71 8.23
C SER A 66 -18.39 -29.96 9.15
N PHE A 67 -17.52 -28.97 9.39
CA PHE A 67 -16.34 -29.14 10.23
C PHE A 67 -16.65 -29.31 11.72
N GLU A 68 -17.84 -28.94 12.19
CA GLU A 68 -18.29 -29.31 13.53
C GLU A 68 -18.27 -30.84 13.71
N LYS A 69 -18.79 -31.57 12.70
CA LYS A 69 -18.84 -33.04 12.69
C LYS A 69 -17.47 -33.65 12.36
N TYR A 70 -16.78 -33.11 11.35
CA TYR A 70 -15.58 -33.75 10.80
C TYR A 70 -14.27 -33.36 11.49
N GLY A 71 -14.31 -32.32 12.33
CA GLY A 71 -13.17 -31.70 12.98
C GLY A 71 -12.62 -30.52 12.17
N PHE A 72 -12.14 -29.48 12.86
CA PHE A 72 -11.65 -28.26 12.24
C PHE A 72 -10.15 -28.07 12.50
N SER A 73 -9.41 -27.68 11.45
CA SER A 73 -7.96 -27.51 11.49
C SER A 73 -7.58 -26.06 11.77
N LEU A 74 -6.55 -25.83 12.58
CA LEU A 74 -6.01 -24.48 12.82
C LEU A 74 -5.56 -23.77 11.53
N LYS A 75 -5.21 -24.53 10.48
CA LYS A 75 -4.86 -23.97 9.16
C LYS A 75 -6.05 -23.29 8.47
N LEU A 76 -7.26 -23.74 8.76
CA LEU A 76 -8.51 -23.22 8.18
C LEU A 76 -9.16 -22.16 9.06
N LEU A 77 -8.68 -22.01 10.31
CA LEU A 77 -9.20 -21.04 11.26
C LEU A 77 -9.27 -19.61 10.68
N PRO A 78 -8.27 -19.11 9.93
CA PRO A 78 -8.36 -17.78 9.34
C PRO A 78 -9.58 -17.54 8.44
N ILE A 79 -10.08 -18.57 7.75
CA ILE A 79 -11.26 -18.45 6.89
C ILE A 79 -12.52 -18.22 7.74
N ALA A 80 -12.69 -18.98 8.82
CA ALA A 80 -13.82 -18.83 9.73
C ALA A 80 -13.78 -17.50 10.49
N LEU A 81 -12.58 -17.06 10.90
CA LEU A 81 -12.41 -15.80 11.62
C LEU A 81 -12.63 -14.59 10.72
N GLU A 82 -12.20 -14.62 9.45
CA GLU A 82 -12.52 -13.57 8.47
C GLU A 82 -14.04 -13.41 8.30
N ALA A 83 -14.74 -14.54 8.17
CA ALA A 83 -16.18 -14.57 8.04
C ALA A 83 -16.89 -13.96 9.26
N LEU A 84 -16.39 -14.21 10.47
CA LEU A 84 -16.90 -13.60 11.70
C LEU A 84 -16.57 -12.10 11.81
N GLU A 85 -15.33 -11.71 11.47
CA GLU A 85 -14.84 -10.33 11.60
C GLU A 85 -15.49 -9.36 10.59
N SER A 86 -15.73 -9.82 9.37
CA SER A 86 -16.13 -8.94 8.26
C SER A 86 -17.28 -9.46 7.41
N GLY A 87 -17.80 -10.67 7.67
CA GLY A 87 -18.88 -11.26 6.89
C GLY A 87 -20.24 -10.61 7.15
N MET A 88 -21.06 -10.50 6.10
CA MET A 88 -22.41 -9.94 6.18
C MET A 88 -23.52 -10.98 5.92
N SER A 89 -23.16 -12.23 5.58
CA SER A 89 -24.10 -13.31 5.33
C SER A 89 -24.33 -14.11 6.61
N ALA A 90 -25.56 -14.15 7.12
CA ALA A 90 -25.91 -14.97 8.27
C ALA A 90 -25.52 -16.44 8.08
N TYR A 91 -25.73 -16.99 6.88
CA TYR A 91 -25.39 -18.37 6.58
C TYR A 91 -23.89 -18.67 6.76
N ILE A 92 -23.00 -17.82 6.22
CA ILE A 92 -21.54 -17.97 6.35
C ILE A 92 -21.07 -17.73 7.79
N VAL A 93 -21.61 -16.71 8.46
CA VAL A 93 -21.25 -16.39 9.86
C VAL A 93 -21.66 -17.53 10.79
N ALA A 94 -22.89 -18.05 10.64
CA ALA A 94 -23.38 -19.20 11.39
C ALA A 94 -22.55 -20.46 11.15
N ALA A 95 -22.23 -20.75 9.89
CA ALA A 95 -21.39 -21.87 9.51
C ALA A 95 -19.98 -21.78 10.10
N SER A 96 -19.42 -20.57 10.17
CA SER A 96 -18.08 -20.31 10.71
C SER A 96 -18.04 -20.48 12.22
N ALA A 97 -19.05 -19.97 12.94
CA ALA A 97 -19.22 -20.23 14.37
C ALA A 97 -19.37 -21.73 14.64
N LYS A 98 -20.20 -22.42 13.85
CA LYS A 98 -20.39 -23.87 13.91
C LYS A 98 -19.08 -24.64 13.66
N ALA A 99 -18.30 -24.27 12.65
CA ALA A 99 -17.01 -24.87 12.33
C ALA A 99 -16.01 -24.80 13.50
N ILE A 100 -15.97 -23.66 14.21
CA ILE A 100 -15.06 -23.44 15.36
C ILE A 100 -15.24 -24.49 16.45
N ARG A 101 -16.46 -24.98 16.69
CA ARG A 101 -16.73 -26.04 17.67
C ARG A 101 -16.08 -27.39 17.31
N GLY A 102 -15.65 -27.55 16.06
CA GLY A 102 -14.85 -28.70 15.60
C GLY A 102 -13.36 -28.63 15.97
N LEU A 103 -12.86 -27.53 16.56
CA LEU A 103 -11.47 -27.42 17.00
C LEU A 103 -11.16 -28.37 18.17
N LYS A 104 -9.92 -28.87 18.22
CA LYS A 104 -9.44 -29.74 19.31
C LYS A 104 -9.19 -29.01 20.64
N ARG A 105 -8.93 -27.70 20.58
CA ARG A 105 -8.61 -26.85 21.73
C ARG A 105 -9.42 -25.58 21.67
N LYS A 106 -9.84 -25.10 22.84
CA LYS A 106 -10.58 -23.85 22.99
C LYS A 106 -9.56 -22.72 23.10
N ASN A 107 -9.87 -21.56 22.52
CA ASN A 107 -8.98 -20.41 22.59
C ASN A 107 -9.80 -19.16 22.94
N PRO A 108 -9.49 -18.44 24.03
CA PRO A 108 -10.23 -17.25 24.43
C PRO A 108 -10.20 -16.13 23.38
N ARG A 109 -9.16 -16.06 22.52
CA ARG A 109 -9.10 -15.08 21.41
C ARG A 109 -10.26 -15.21 20.41
N LEU A 110 -10.96 -16.35 20.39
CA LEU A 110 -12.12 -16.56 19.52
C LEU A 110 -13.30 -15.67 19.93
N VAL A 111 -13.36 -15.23 21.19
CA VAL A 111 -14.43 -14.36 21.71
C VAL A 111 -14.52 -13.06 20.92
N TYR A 112 -13.38 -12.41 20.66
CA TYR A 112 -13.32 -11.18 19.87
C TYR A 112 -14.04 -11.32 18.52
N TYR A 113 -13.72 -12.39 17.78
CA TYR A 113 -14.31 -12.65 16.48
C TYR A 113 -15.79 -13.02 16.58
N LEU A 114 -16.18 -13.82 17.57
CA LEU A 114 -17.58 -14.19 17.81
C LEU A 114 -18.44 -12.95 18.10
N LEU A 115 -17.97 -12.02 18.95
CA LEU A 115 -18.65 -10.76 19.24
C LEU A 115 -18.69 -9.84 18.01
N ALA A 116 -17.61 -9.76 17.22
CA ALA A 116 -17.62 -9.05 15.95
C ALA A 116 -18.69 -9.62 15.00
N GLY A 117 -18.83 -10.95 14.99
CA GLY A 117 -19.89 -11.66 14.26
C GLY A 117 -21.28 -11.18 14.64
N ILE A 118 -21.60 -11.07 15.94
CA ILE A 118 -22.90 -10.56 16.43
C ILE A 118 -23.18 -9.16 15.88
N ASN A 119 -22.20 -8.27 15.98
CA ASN A 119 -22.36 -6.88 15.53
C ASN A 119 -22.60 -6.81 14.01
N ASN A 120 -21.92 -7.65 13.22
CA ASN A 120 -22.01 -7.65 11.77
C ASN A 120 -23.35 -8.19 11.23
N ILE A 121 -23.95 -9.14 11.93
CA ILE A 121 -25.24 -9.76 11.55
C ILE A 121 -26.43 -9.15 12.26
N TYR A 122 -26.25 -8.14 13.10
CA TYR A 122 -27.32 -7.61 13.97
C TYR A 122 -28.63 -7.32 13.24
N TYR A 123 -28.56 -6.70 12.05
CA TYR A 123 -29.73 -6.41 11.19
C TYR A 123 -29.89 -7.37 10.00
N ARG A 124 -29.20 -8.51 10.04
CA ARG A 124 -29.12 -9.49 8.94
C ARG A 124 -29.21 -10.94 9.42
N ASP A 125 -29.63 -11.17 10.67
CA ASP A 125 -29.77 -12.52 11.21
C ASP A 125 -30.99 -13.20 10.58
N ASP A 126 -30.74 -14.27 9.83
CA ASP A 126 -31.77 -15.04 9.14
C ASP A 126 -31.97 -16.41 9.80
N THR A 127 -33.18 -16.95 9.66
CA THR A 127 -33.45 -18.34 10.04
C THR A 127 -32.94 -19.27 8.93
N ILE A 128 -32.06 -20.20 9.29
CA ILE A 128 -31.36 -21.10 8.37
C ILE A 128 -31.31 -22.53 8.92
N THR A 129 -30.79 -23.49 8.14
CA THR A 129 -30.44 -24.84 8.60
C THR A 129 -29.23 -25.36 7.82
N PHE A 130 -28.46 -26.26 8.45
CA PHE A 130 -27.36 -26.99 7.81
C PHE A 130 -27.67 -28.48 7.64
N ASN A 131 -28.89 -28.91 7.98
CA ASN A 131 -29.27 -30.33 7.90
C ASN A 131 -29.36 -30.85 6.47
N SER A 132 -29.72 -29.98 5.52
CA SER A 132 -29.71 -30.30 4.09
C SER A 132 -29.26 -29.07 3.30
N TYR A 133 -28.64 -29.32 2.15
CA TYR A 133 -28.12 -28.25 1.30
C TYR A 133 -29.21 -27.39 0.64
N LYS A 134 -30.31 -28.03 0.19
CA LYS A 134 -31.51 -27.37 -0.35
C LYS A 134 -32.69 -27.64 0.58
N PRO A 135 -32.80 -26.91 1.71
CA PRO A 135 -33.85 -27.17 2.69
C PRO A 135 -35.23 -26.84 2.13
N LYS A 136 -36.24 -27.59 2.57
CA LYS A 136 -37.65 -27.34 2.27
C LYS A 136 -38.33 -26.75 3.50
N TRP A 137 -39.36 -25.92 3.29
CA TRP A 137 -40.20 -25.41 4.37
C TRP A 137 -41.23 -26.46 4.80
N PRO A 138 -41.57 -26.58 6.11
CA PRO A 138 -40.95 -25.92 7.25
C PRO A 138 -39.53 -26.42 7.52
N LEU A 139 -38.65 -25.52 7.97
CA LEU A 139 -37.24 -25.88 8.23
C LEU A 139 -37.13 -26.90 9.37
N GLU A 140 -36.46 -28.01 9.09
CA GLU A 140 -36.02 -28.95 10.12
C GLU A 140 -34.81 -28.39 10.87
N HIS A 141 -34.89 -28.40 12.21
CA HIS A 141 -33.84 -27.93 13.12
C HIS A 141 -33.32 -26.51 12.79
N PRO A 142 -34.19 -25.48 12.82
CA PRO A 142 -33.79 -24.12 12.47
C PRO A 142 -32.75 -23.56 13.44
N THR A 143 -31.81 -22.80 12.87
CA THR A 143 -30.80 -22.04 13.57
C THR A 143 -30.64 -20.63 12.97
N SER A 144 -29.77 -19.81 13.55
CA SER A 144 -29.42 -18.47 13.06
C SER A 144 -27.95 -18.18 13.32
N ALA A 145 -27.40 -17.11 12.76
CA ALA A 145 -26.02 -16.70 13.04
C ALA A 145 -25.83 -16.36 14.52
N LEU A 146 -26.76 -15.58 15.10
CA LEU A 146 -26.71 -15.27 16.54
C LEU A 146 -26.74 -16.55 17.38
N LYS A 147 -27.66 -17.48 17.08
CA LYS A 147 -27.78 -18.74 17.82
C LYS A 147 -26.50 -19.58 17.72
N GLU A 148 -25.92 -19.74 16.53
CA GLU A 148 -24.67 -20.50 16.36
C GLU A 148 -23.47 -19.84 17.05
N ILE A 149 -23.39 -18.50 17.07
CA ILE A 149 -22.37 -17.77 17.83
C ILE A 149 -22.53 -18.04 19.34
N LEU A 150 -23.74 -17.89 19.88
CA LEU A 150 -24.02 -18.12 21.30
C LEU A 150 -23.72 -19.56 21.70
N LEU A 151 -24.10 -20.56 20.90
CA LEU A 151 -23.73 -21.97 21.12
C LEU A 151 -22.21 -22.18 21.10
N THR A 152 -21.47 -21.41 20.31
CA THR A 152 -20.01 -21.47 20.27
C THR A 152 -19.38 -20.83 21.50
N LEU A 153 -19.93 -19.73 22.01
CA LEU A 153 -19.53 -19.13 23.28
C LEU A 153 -19.81 -20.09 24.45
N GLN A 154 -20.97 -20.77 24.46
CA GLN A 154 -21.26 -21.83 25.42
C GLN A 154 -20.25 -22.99 25.33
N TRP A 155 -19.87 -23.39 24.11
CA TRP A 155 -18.84 -24.41 23.90
C TRP A 155 -17.47 -23.96 24.42
N LEU A 156 -17.09 -22.68 24.27
CA LEU A 156 -15.86 -22.12 24.83
C LEU A 156 -15.84 -22.17 26.37
N GLY A 157 -17.00 -22.04 27.01
CA GLY A 157 -17.15 -22.15 28.46
C GLY A 157 -16.35 -21.06 29.18
N ALA A 158 -15.50 -21.44 30.13
CA ALA A 158 -14.67 -20.51 30.89
C ALA A 158 -13.79 -19.60 30.01
N ASN A 159 -13.41 -20.06 28.79
CA ASN A 159 -12.64 -19.23 27.84
C ASN A 159 -13.46 -18.11 27.20
N ALA A 160 -14.77 -18.02 27.46
CA ALA A 160 -15.66 -16.99 26.94
C ALA A 160 -16.06 -15.93 27.98
N ARG A 161 -15.37 -15.85 29.14
CA ARG A 161 -15.69 -14.85 30.18
C ARG A 161 -15.62 -13.41 29.68
N ASP A 162 -14.69 -13.10 28.78
CA ASP A 162 -14.58 -11.79 28.14
C ASP A 162 -15.81 -11.40 27.31
N ALA A 163 -16.74 -12.33 27.02
CA ALA A 163 -17.97 -12.03 26.30
C ALA A 163 -19.12 -11.56 27.21
N ILE A 164 -19.00 -11.75 28.53
CA ILE A 164 -20.14 -11.60 29.46
C ILE A 164 -20.70 -10.17 29.42
N VAL A 165 -19.84 -9.16 29.47
CA VAL A 165 -20.26 -7.75 29.54
C VAL A 165 -21.05 -7.37 28.28
N GLU A 166 -20.55 -7.71 27.11
CA GLU A 166 -21.21 -7.46 25.84
C GLU A 166 -22.52 -8.23 25.71
N LEU A 167 -22.58 -9.47 26.21
CA LEU A 167 -23.81 -10.25 26.23
C LEU A 167 -24.85 -9.68 27.21
N GLU A 168 -24.44 -9.16 28.36
CA GLU A 168 -25.34 -8.48 29.31
C GLU A 168 -25.94 -7.23 28.66
N VAL A 169 -25.13 -6.41 27.99
CA VAL A 169 -25.60 -5.25 27.22
C VAL A 169 -26.56 -5.68 26.11
N LEU A 170 -26.24 -6.74 25.38
CA LEU A 170 -27.12 -7.26 24.32
C LEU A 170 -28.44 -7.80 24.87
N SER A 171 -28.45 -8.40 26.07
CA SER A 171 -29.65 -8.99 26.67
C SER A 171 -30.75 -7.96 26.98
N VAL A 172 -30.35 -6.71 27.25
CA VAL A 172 -31.26 -5.60 27.58
C VAL A 172 -31.64 -4.75 26.36
N SER A 173 -31.09 -5.04 25.18
CA SER A 173 -31.48 -4.35 23.94
C SER A 173 -32.95 -4.63 23.59
N ILE A 174 -33.60 -3.59 23.05
CA ILE A 174 -35.02 -3.63 22.69
C ILE A 174 -35.27 -4.36 21.37
N GLU A 175 -34.24 -4.41 20.50
CA GLU A 175 -34.27 -5.07 19.20
C GLU A 175 -34.15 -6.60 19.32
N ILE A 176 -33.75 -7.13 20.48
CA ILE A 176 -33.63 -8.57 20.72
C ILE A 176 -34.99 -9.16 21.14
N ASN A 177 -35.45 -10.17 20.38
CA ASN A 177 -36.68 -10.89 20.69
C ASN A 177 -36.55 -11.78 21.96
N SER A 178 -37.68 -12.22 22.50
CA SER A 178 -37.74 -12.99 23.75
C SER A 178 -36.97 -14.32 23.70
N ASN A 179 -37.01 -15.04 22.59
CA ASN A 179 -36.30 -16.32 22.42
C ASN A 179 -34.78 -16.12 22.42
N ASN A 180 -34.29 -15.11 21.69
CA ASN A 180 -32.87 -14.76 21.65
C ASN A 180 -32.39 -14.22 23.00
N ARG A 181 -33.20 -13.40 23.68
CA ARG A 181 -32.89 -12.91 25.04
C ARG A 181 -32.70 -14.07 26.01
N LYS A 182 -33.61 -15.05 25.98
CA LYS A 182 -33.49 -16.25 26.81
C LYS A 182 -32.18 -17.00 26.53
N LEU A 183 -31.84 -17.20 25.25
CA LEU A 183 -30.61 -17.88 24.86
C LEU A 183 -29.34 -17.12 25.29
N ILE A 184 -29.35 -15.78 25.24
CA ILE A 184 -28.24 -14.95 25.71
C ILE A 184 -28.04 -15.13 27.22
N LEU A 185 -29.11 -15.04 28.01
CA LEU A 185 -29.05 -15.23 29.47
C LEU A 185 -28.58 -16.64 29.84
N GLU A 186 -29.08 -17.68 29.15
CA GLU A 186 -28.60 -19.06 29.31
C GLU A 186 -27.10 -19.18 28.95
N THR A 187 -26.62 -18.42 27.97
CA THR A 187 -25.20 -18.41 27.57
C THR A 187 -24.33 -17.80 28.67
N ILE A 188 -24.73 -16.63 29.19
CA ILE A 188 -24.03 -15.97 30.32
C ILE A 188 -23.93 -16.91 31.50
N GLU A 189 -25.05 -17.53 31.89
CA GLU A 189 -25.10 -18.45 33.03
C GLU A 189 -24.17 -19.66 32.84
N LYS A 190 -24.14 -20.26 31.64
CA LYS A 190 -23.24 -21.38 31.33
C LYS A 190 -21.76 -20.98 31.40
N ILE A 191 -21.40 -19.81 30.90
CA ILE A 191 -20.02 -19.30 30.95
C ILE A 191 -19.60 -19.05 32.41
N GLN A 192 -20.47 -18.42 33.21
CA GLN A 192 -20.21 -18.13 34.63
C GLN A 192 -20.07 -19.40 35.48
N ARG A 193 -20.88 -20.43 35.22
CA ARG A 193 -20.83 -21.70 35.94
C ARG A 193 -19.62 -22.57 35.58
N ASP A 194 -18.97 -22.33 34.44
CA ASP A 194 -17.81 -23.10 34.03
C ASP A 194 -16.58 -22.72 34.88
N LYS A 195 -16.21 -23.65 35.78
CA LYS A 195 -15.08 -23.53 36.70
C LYS A 195 -13.75 -24.01 36.10
N ASN A 196 -13.73 -24.46 34.85
CA ASN A 196 -12.48 -24.84 34.19
C ASN A 196 -11.51 -23.66 34.17
N LYS A 197 -10.21 -23.95 34.26
CA LYS A 197 -9.17 -22.93 34.13
C LYS A 197 -9.14 -22.45 32.69
N GLU A 198 -9.13 -21.14 32.49
CA GLU A 198 -8.91 -20.54 31.18
C GLU A 198 -7.57 -21.04 30.60
N GLU A 199 -7.59 -21.41 29.32
CA GLU A 199 -6.35 -21.76 28.63
C GLU A 199 -5.52 -20.49 28.44
N ASN A 200 -4.24 -20.52 28.81
CA ASN A 200 -3.34 -19.37 28.63
C ASN A 200 -3.20 -19.05 27.13
N CYS A 201 -3.55 -17.81 26.78
CA CYS A 201 -3.57 -17.15 25.46
C CYS A 201 -2.23 -17.18 24.66
N CYS A 202 -1.15 -17.72 25.21
CA CYS A 202 0.19 -17.54 24.65
C CYS A 202 0.48 -18.51 23.49
N ASN A 203 0.74 -17.92 22.32
CA ASN A 203 1.33 -18.51 21.09
C ASN A 203 0.42 -19.34 20.16
N ILE A 204 -0.78 -18.87 19.87
CA ILE A 204 -1.34 -19.11 18.53
C ILE A 204 -1.18 -17.82 17.74
N GLU A 205 -0.03 -17.71 17.05
CA GLU A 205 0.13 -16.77 15.95
C GLU A 205 -0.86 -17.20 14.87
N ILE A 206 -2.00 -16.49 14.81
CA ILE A 206 -2.86 -16.44 13.62
C ILE A 206 -2.13 -15.52 12.63
N GLU A 207 -0.86 -15.79 12.36
CA GLU A 207 -0.11 -15.05 11.37
C GLU A 207 -0.44 -15.64 10.01
N SER A 208 -0.95 -14.77 9.12
CA SER A 208 -0.97 -15.09 7.70
C SER A 208 0.46 -15.42 7.27
N PRO A 209 0.73 -16.59 6.65
CA PRO A 209 2.08 -16.93 6.23
C PRO A 209 2.60 -15.82 5.32
N ILE A 210 3.68 -15.15 5.74
CA ILE A 210 4.40 -14.18 4.90
C ILE A 210 5.07 -14.99 3.78
N ASN A 211 4.32 -15.17 2.71
CA ASN A 211 4.71 -16.04 1.63
C ASN A 211 5.39 -15.18 0.56
N VAL A 212 6.62 -14.72 0.84
CA VAL A 212 7.46 -14.07 -0.19
C VAL A 212 7.81 -15.13 -1.22
N SER A 213 6.93 -15.32 -2.19
CA SER A 213 7.28 -16.08 -3.38
C SER A 213 8.47 -15.38 -4.02
N LYS A 214 9.46 -16.17 -4.44
CA LYS A 214 10.52 -15.75 -5.35
C LYS A 214 9.92 -15.43 -6.73
N VAL A 215 8.93 -14.54 -6.81
CA VAL A 215 8.35 -14.12 -8.06
C VAL A 215 9.31 -13.12 -8.67
N ASP A 216 9.67 -13.39 -9.91
CA ASP A 216 10.53 -12.50 -10.67
C ASP A 216 9.79 -11.19 -10.98
N TYR A 217 10.22 -10.12 -10.30
CA TYR A 217 9.73 -8.74 -10.51
C TYR A 217 9.76 -8.33 -11.99
N THR A 218 10.68 -8.89 -12.80
CA THR A 218 10.74 -8.59 -14.23
C THR A 218 9.46 -8.97 -14.98
N LYS A 219 8.65 -9.90 -14.45
CA LYS A 219 7.38 -10.31 -15.05
C LYS A 219 6.28 -9.27 -14.91
N ILE A 220 6.36 -8.39 -13.91
CA ILE A 220 5.32 -7.39 -13.66
C ILE A 220 5.76 -5.95 -13.92
N LYS A 221 7.07 -5.67 -13.93
CA LYS A 221 7.60 -4.30 -14.04
C LYS A 221 7.06 -3.52 -15.25
N GLY A 222 6.82 -4.21 -16.37
CA GLY A 222 6.36 -3.60 -17.63
C GLY A 222 4.84 -3.57 -17.78
N LEU A 223 4.07 -4.03 -16.80
CA LEU A 223 2.61 -4.02 -16.89
C LEU A 223 2.10 -2.58 -16.87
N ILE A 224 1.20 -2.28 -17.79
CA ILE A 224 0.63 -0.94 -17.94
C ILE A 224 -0.52 -0.77 -16.94
N ILE A 225 -0.37 0.24 -16.08
CA ILE A 225 -1.38 0.65 -15.11
C ILE A 225 -1.83 2.08 -15.43
N GLN A 226 -3.05 2.40 -15.03
CA GLN A 226 -3.62 3.73 -15.16
C GLN A 226 -4.09 4.21 -13.79
N ASP A 227 -3.77 5.45 -13.43
CA ASP A 227 -4.14 6.01 -12.14
C ASP A 227 -5.52 6.70 -12.14
N GLN A 228 -5.86 7.33 -11.01
CA GLN A 228 -7.11 8.07 -10.81
C GLN A 228 -7.23 9.34 -11.66
N ASP A 229 -6.13 9.90 -12.15
CA ASP A 229 -6.10 11.09 -13.01
C ASP A 229 -6.05 10.73 -14.50
N GLY A 230 -5.98 9.43 -14.82
CA GLY A 230 -5.95 8.91 -16.18
C GLY A 230 -4.54 8.74 -16.74
N GLU A 231 -3.52 9.07 -15.96
CA GLU A 231 -2.11 8.95 -16.32
C GLU A 231 -1.73 7.48 -16.51
N ILE A 232 -1.01 7.19 -17.58
CA ILE A 232 -0.58 5.84 -17.96
C ILE A 232 0.91 5.69 -17.68
N LEU A 233 1.26 4.62 -16.98
CA LEU A 233 2.64 4.30 -16.62
C LEU A 233 2.80 2.79 -16.48
N THR A 234 4.03 2.34 -16.34
CA THR A 234 4.31 0.96 -15.99
C THR A 234 4.25 0.76 -14.48
N TYR A 235 4.01 -0.48 -14.05
CA TYR A 235 4.11 -0.87 -12.65
C TYR A 235 5.47 -0.45 -12.05
N GLY A 236 6.55 -0.63 -12.81
CA GLY A 236 7.90 -0.31 -12.34
C GLY A 236 8.15 1.18 -12.12
N ASP A 237 7.47 2.05 -12.86
CA ASP A 237 7.62 3.50 -12.72
C ASP A 237 7.13 4.00 -11.35
N PHE A 238 6.06 3.40 -10.81
CA PHE A 238 5.50 3.82 -9.53
C PHE A 238 6.05 3.03 -8.34
N PHE A 239 6.13 1.70 -8.44
CA PHE A 239 6.40 0.84 -7.28
C PHE A 239 7.89 0.70 -6.91
N ARG A 240 8.78 1.51 -7.50
CA ARG A 240 10.22 1.55 -7.18
C ARG A 240 10.62 2.79 -6.36
N ASP A 241 11.87 2.81 -5.93
CA ASP A 241 12.61 3.91 -5.28
C ASP A 241 12.23 4.25 -3.84
N LYS A 242 10.98 3.97 -3.44
CA LYS A 242 10.49 4.15 -2.07
C LYS A 242 9.63 2.96 -1.65
N PRO A 243 9.63 2.58 -0.36
CA PRO A 243 8.70 1.60 0.15
C PRO A 243 7.27 2.04 -0.13
N THR A 244 6.42 1.10 -0.51
CA THR A 244 5.02 1.37 -0.86
C THR A 244 4.10 0.50 -0.03
N VAL A 245 3.08 1.09 0.57
CA VAL A 245 1.93 0.33 1.11
C VAL A 245 0.88 0.21 0.02
N LEU A 246 0.63 -1.01 -0.45
CA LEU A 246 -0.36 -1.32 -1.46
C LEU A 246 -1.55 -2.06 -0.84
N VAL A 247 -2.77 -1.59 -1.10
CA VAL A 247 -4.00 -2.33 -0.79
C VAL A 247 -4.76 -2.68 -2.06
N PHE A 248 -5.61 -3.70 -2.00
CA PHE A 248 -6.51 -4.06 -3.09
C PHE A 248 -7.97 -3.79 -2.76
N PHE A 249 -8.76 -3.41 -3.76
CA PHE A 249 -10.18 -3.09 -3.59
C PHE A 249 -10.95 -3.14 -4.93
N TYR A 250 -12.24 -2.84 -4.93
CA TYR A 250 -13.00 -2.47 -6.13
C TYR A 250 -14.23 -1.64 -5.72
N THR A 251 -14.75 -0.79 -6.61
CA THR A 251 -15.77 0.20 -6.19
C THR A 251 -17.17 -0.38 -5.99
N ARG A 252 -17.46 -1.56 -6.56
CA ARG A 252 -18.77 -2.26 -6.46
C ARG A 252 -18.91 -3.17 -5.24
N CYS A 253 -17.91 -3.23 -4.37
CA CYS A 253 -17.99 -4.06 -3.17
C CYS A 253 -19.10 -3.55 -2.25
N GLU A 254 -20.13 -4.38 -2.03
CA GLU A 254 -21.26 -4.07 -1.15
C GLU A 254 -20.90 -4.23 0.34
N ASN A 255 -19.79 -4.92 0.64
CA ASN A 255 -19.35 -5.12 2.00
C ASN A 255 -18.59 -3.90 2.53
N HIS A 256 -19.28 -3.09 3.34
CA HIS A 256 -18.71 -1.90 3.96
C HIS A 256 -17.50 -2.20 4.86
N ASN A 257 -17.44 -3.38 5.48
CA ASN A 257 -16.33 -3.83 6.32
C ASN A 257 -15.13 -4.34 5.50
N LYS A 258 -15.24 -4.44 4.18
CA LYS A 258 -14.12 -4.81 3.30
C LYS A 258 -13.58 -3.60 2.55
N CYS A 259 -13.79 -3.50 1.23
CA CYS A 259 -13.12 -2.51 0.38
C CYS A 259 -13.32 -1.07 0.84
N SER A 260 -14.53 -0.72 1.30
CA SER A 260 -14.80 0.64 1.76
C SER A 260 -13.98 1.00 3.01
N LEU A 261 -13.93 0.10 3.98
CA LEU A 261 -13.12 0.26 5.19
C LEU A 261 -11.62 0.22 4.88
N THR A 262 -11.16 -0.65 3.98
CA THR A 262 -9.75 -0.71 3.53
C THR A 262 -9.26 0.63 2.98
N ILE A 263 -10.04 1.26 2.10
CA ILE A 263 -9.66 2.56 1.52
C ILE A 263 -9.76 3.70 2.55
N ASN A 264 -10.73 3.64 3.47
CA ASN A 264 -10.78 4.60 4.58
C ASN A 264 -9.55 4.49 5.50
N LYS A 265 -9.15 3.26 5.84
CA LYS A 265 -7.94 2.98 6.62
C LYS A 265 -6.68 3.42 5.88
N LEU A 266 -6.64 3.34 4.54
CA LEU A 266 -5.54 3.89 3.75
C LEU A 266 -5.43 5.42 3.90
N GLY A 267 -6.56 6.13 3.88
CA GLY A 267 -6.59 7.57 4.17
C GLY A 267 -6.10 7.91 5.58
N LYS A 268 -6.53 7.13 6.59
CA LYS A 268 -6.02 7.27 7.97
C LYS A 268 -4.52 7.00 8.07
N LEU A 269 -4.02 5.99 7.36
CA LEU A 269 -2.59 5.68 7.28
C LEU A 269 -1.80 6.85 6.68
N GLN A 270 -2.28 7.49 5.61
CA GLN A 270 -1.64 8.68 5.04
C GLN A 270 -1.53 9.82 6.07
N GLN A 271 -2.59 10.05 6.85
CA GLN A 271 -2.58 11.07 7.92
C GLN A 271 -1.55 10.73 9.01
N LEU A 272 -1.48 9.46 9.42
CA LEU A 272 -0.53 9.00 10.42
C LEU A 272 0.93 9.11 9.92
N LEU A 273 1.18 8.76 8.65
CA LEU A 273 2.48 8.92 8.01
C LEU A 273 2.93 10.38 8.00
N LYS A 274 2.03 11.32 7.70
CA LYS A 274 2.32 12.76 7.74
C LYS A 274 2.62 13.25 9.15
N LYS A 275 1.85 12.82 10.15
CA LYS A 275 2.07 13.16 11.57
C LYS A 275 3.46 12.71 12.06
N LEU A 276 3.99 11.63 11.49
CA LEU A 276 5.29 11.05 11.83
C LEU A 276 6.41 11.47 10.87
N GLU A 277 6.17 12.42 9.96
CA GLU A 277 7.15 12.90 8.97
C GLU A 277 7.73 11.77 8.09
N LEU A 278 6.89 10.79 7.77
CA LEU A 278 7.19 9.65 6.90
C LEU A 278 6.53 9.76 5.52
N ASP A 279 5.64 10.73 5.32
CA ASP A 279 4.89 10.95 4.08
C ASP A 279 5.78 11.23 2.86
N GLN A 280 6.99 11.74 3.06
CA GLN A 280 7.98 11.92 1.99
C GLN A 280 8.87 10.69 1.75
N LYS A 281 8.81 9.68 2.64
CA LYS A 281 9.65 8.48 2.61
C LYS A 281 8.89 7.24 2.11
N ILE A 282 7.56 7.23 2.26
CA ILE A 282 6.71 6.07 2.02
C ILE A 282 5.62 6.45 1.04
N LYS A 283 5.44 5.63 0.00
CA LYS A 283 4.34 5.72 -0.95
C LYS A 283 3.12 4.97 -0.44
N THR A 284 1.92 5.41 -0.84
CA THR A 284 0.70 4.62 -0.64
C THR A 284 -0.01 4.40 -1.96
N ALA A 285 -0.59 3.22 -2.13
CA ALA A 285 -1.32 2.85 -3.32
C ALA A 285 -2.53 1.99 -3.00
N ALA A 286 -3.55 2.11 -3.85
CA ALA A 286 -4.62 1.13 -3.95
C ALA A 286 -4.76 0.62 -5.38
N MET A 287 -5.00 -0.68 -5.56
CA MET A 287 -5.20 -1.30 -6.87
C MET A 287 -6.60 -1.91 -6.97
N SER A 288 -7.33 -1.56 -8.03
CA SER A 288 -8.64 -2.14 -8.29
C SER A 288 -8.56 -3.56 -8.86
N TYR A 289 -9.42 -4.45 -8.35
CA TYR A 289 -9.70 -5.78 -8.89
C TYR A 289 -10.58 -5.75 -10.15
N ASP A 290 -11.19 -4.60 -10.45
CA ASP A 290 -12.24 -4.43 -11.46
C ASP A 290 -11.89 -3.31 -12.46
N PRO A 291 -10.87 -3.53 -13.30
CA PRO A 291 -10.33 -2.48 -14.17
C PRO A 291 -11.30 -1.99 -15.25
N ILE A 292 -12.31 -2.81 -15.60
CA ILE A 292 -13.32 -2.45 -16.59
C ILE A 292 -14.30 -1.43 -16.01
N PHE A 293 -14.86 -1.73 -14.83
CA PHE A 293 -15.87 -0.87 -14.23
C PHE A 293 -15.25 0.33 -13.51
N ASP A 294 -14.10 0.14 -12.85
CA ASP A 294 -13.45 1.19 -12.06
C ASP A 294 -12.62 2.12 -12.97
N THR A 295 -13.29 3.09 -13.60
CA THR A 295 -12.65 4.16 -14.39
C THR A 295 -11.83 5.11 -13.50
N PRO A 296 -10.88 5.89 -14.06
CA PRO A 296 -10.09 6.87 -13.29
C PRO A 296 -10.95 7.80 -12.44
N GLU A 297 -12.02 8.34 -13.03
CA GLU A 297 -12.98 9.20 -12.32
C GLU A 297 -13.64 8.47 -11.14
N ARG A 298 -14.08 7.22 -11.33
CA ARG A 298 -14.69 6.44 -10.24
C ARG A 298 -13.68 6.13 -9.13
N LEU A 299 -12.45 5.77 -9.49
CA LEU A 299 -11.36 5.56 -8.53
C LEU A 299 -11.14 6.83 -7.71
N LYS A 300 -11.02 7.99 -8.39
CA LYS A 300 -10.82 9.31 -7.78
C LYS A 300 -11.93 9.64 -6.79
N THR A 301 -13.19 9.57 -7.23
CA THR A 301 -14.35 9.86 -6.37
C THR A 301 -14.45 8.90 -5.20
N TYR A 302 -14.25 7.59 -5.44
CA TYR A 302 -14.37 6.58 -4.40
C TYR A 302 -13.36 6.77 -3.27
N ALA A 303 -12.10 7.07 -3.63
CA ALA A 303 -11.01 7.26 -2.69
C ALA A 303 -11.07 8.62 -1.97
N LEU A 304 -11.45 9.72 -2.64
CA LEU A 304 -11.65 11.03 -1.99
C LEU A 304 -12.75 10.98 -0.91
N LYS A 305 -13.86 10.31 -1.20
CA LYS A 305 -14.96 10.10 -0.23
C LYS A 305 -14.53 9.30 1.01
N ARG A 306 -13.35 8.69 0.98
CA ARG A 306 -12.76 7.90 2.06
C ARG A 306 -11.47 8.52 2.59
N HIS A 307 -11.29 9.82 2.35
CA HIS A 307 -10.18 10.63 2.89
C HIS A 307 -8.79 10.21 2.41
N VAL A 308 -8.69 9.56 1.25
CA VAL A 308 -7.42 9.36 0.56
C VAL A 308 -7.04 10.66 -0.14
N SER A 309 -5.84 11.16 0.13
CA SER A 309 -5.22 12.26 -0.61
C SER A 309 -4.35 11.73 -1.75
N PHE A 310 -4.22 12.52 -2.82
CA PHE A 310 -3.41 12.18 -3.98
C PHE A 310 -2.25 13.15 -4.17
N ASP A 311 -1.12 12.60 -4.58
CA ASP A 311 0.07 13.31 -5.06
C ASP A 311 0.97 12.31 -5.84
N TYR A 312 2.22 12.68 -6.11
CA TYR A 312 3.16 11.81 -6.83
C TYR A 312 3.55 10.52 -6.06
N LEU A 313 3.33 10.47 -4.74
CA LEU A 313 3.60 9.33 -3.85
C LEU A 313 2.34 8.53 -3.49
N ASN A 314 1.16 9.12 -3.65
CA ASN A 314 -0.11 8.62 -3.19
C ASN A 314 -1.10 8.52 -4.36
N ARG A 315 -1.32 7.30 -4.89
CA ARG A 315 -2.10 7.10 -6.13
C ARG A 315 -3.01 5.88 -6.04
N VAL A 316 -4.06 5.86 -6.85
CA VAL A 316 -5.01 4.75 -6.93
C VAL A 316 -5.06 4.27 -8.37
N PHE A 317 -4.96 2.97 -8.57
CA PHE A 317 -4.69 2.37 -9.87
C PHE A 317 -5.75 1.35 -10.29
N ARG A 318 -5.83 1.19 -11.61
CA ARG A 318 -6.35 0.01 -12.28
C ARG A 318 -5.30 -0.52 -13.25
N VAL A 319 -5.36 -1.81 -13.59
CA VAL A 319 -4.64 -2.31 -14.76
C VAL A 319 -5.28 -1.73 -16.03
N LYS A 320 -4.46 -1.34 -17.01
CA LYS A 320 -5.00 -0.79 -18.27
C LYS A 320 -5.71 -1.86 -19.11
N TYR A 321 -5.17 -3.08 -19.09
CA TYR A 321 -5.70 -4.23 -19.80
C TYR A 321 -6.14 -5.30 -18.79
N LYS A 322 -7.40 -5.75 -18.85
CA LYS A 322 -7.95 -6.76 -17.91
C LYS A 322 -7.11 -8.03 -17.89
N GLN A 323 -6.53 -8.42 -19.03
CA GLN A 323 -5.69 -9.60 -19.19
C GLN A 323 -4.40 -9.56 -18.36
N SER A 324 -3.98 -8.38 -17.90
CA SER A 324 -2.82 -8.21 -17.02
C SER A 324 -3.14 -8.46 -15.55
N MET A 325 -4.41 -8.47 -15.15
CA MET A 325 -4.81 -8.65 -13.75
C MET A 325 -4.32 -9.99 -13.16
N PRO A 326 -4.43 -11.15 -13.85
CA PRO A 326 -3.90 -12.42 -13.33
C PRO A 326 -2.41 -12.38 -12.98
N GLN A 327 -1.61 -11.58 -13.70
CA GLN A 327 -0.17 -11.45 -13.41
C GLN A 327 0.07 -10.69 -12.11
N ILE A 328 -0.72 -9.64 -11.83
CA ILE A 328 -0.70 -8.91 -10.56
C ILE A 328 -1.14 -9.83 -9.42
N LEU A 329 -2.26 -10.53 -9.57
CA LEU A 329 -2.79 -11.45 -8.55
C LEU A 329 -1.77 -12.54 -8.20
N ASN A 330 -1.19 -13.18 -9.21
CA ASN A 330 -0.17 -14.21 -9.01
C ASN A 330 1.10 -13.67 -8.34
N TYR A 331 1.48 -12.41 -8.62
CA TYR A 331 2.65 -11.79 -8.00
C TYR A 331 2.47 -11.59 -6.49
N PHE A 332 1.29 -11.14 -6.08
CA PHE A 332 0.95 -10.90 -4.69
C PHE A 332 0.39 -12.14 -3.97
N LYS A 333 0.14 -13.24 -4.71
CA LYS A 333 -0.65 -14.39 -4.26
C LYS A 333 -2.02 -13.97 -3.72
N SER A 334 -2.61 -12.96 -4.35
CA SER A 334 -3.92 -12.45 -3.99
C SER A 334 -5.01 -13.38 -4.50
N GLU A 335 -6.00 -13.65 -3.66
CA GLU A 335 -7.08 -14.57 -3.98
C GLU A 335 -8.37 -13.78 -4.23
N VAL A 336 -8.84 -13.85 -5.47
CA VAL A 336 -10.09 -13.21 -5.94
C VAL A 336 -10.74 -14.14 -6.95
N ASN A 337 -12.07 -14.14 -6.99
CA ASN A 337 -12.84 -14.93 -7.94
C ASN A 337 -13.90 -14.06 -8.64
N TYR A 338 -14.23 -14.47 -9.86
CA TYR A 338 -15.04 -13.73 -10.80
C TYR A 338 -16.18 -14.57 -11.35
N ALA A 339 -17.34 -13.94 -11.49
CA ALA A 339 -18.44 -14.37 -12.34
C ALA A 339 -18.57 -13.38 -13.51
N GLY A 340 -18.03 -13.76 -14.68
CA GLY A 340 -17.84 -12.87 -15.82
C GLY A 340 -16.97 -11.64 -15.50
N ASN A 341 -17.62 -10.49 -15.33
CA ASN A 341 -16.99 -9.21 -14.94
C ASN A 341 -17.33 -8.79 -13.50
N LEU A 342 -18.07 -9.60 -12.75
CA LEU A 342 -18.40 -9.35 -11.36
C LEU A 342 -17.44 -10.11 -10.46
N ILE A 343 -17.08 -9.51 -9.33
CA ILE A 343 -16.28 -10.17 -8.29
C ILE A 343 -17.26 -10.81 -7.32
N ASN A 344 -17.18 -12.14 -7.17
CA ASN A 344 -18.03 -12.88 -6.23
C ASN A 344 -17.32 -13.10 -4.88
N LYS A 345 -15.97 -13.09 -4.87
CA LYS A 345 -15.16 -13.34 -3.68
C LYS A 345 -13.81 -12.63 -3.78
N HIS A 346 -13.35 -12.08 -2.66
CA HIS A 346 -12.02 -11.47 -2.53
C HIS A 346 -11.62 -11.39 -1.04
N LEU A 347 -10.32 -11.29 -0.80
CA LEU A 347 -9.74 -11.07 0.52
C LEU A 347 -9.68 -9.57 0.88
N ILE A 348 -9.43 -9.30 2.17
CA ILE A 348 -8.87 -8.02 2.64
C ILE A 348 -7.34 -8.15 2.57
N GLU A 349 -6.68 -7.25 1.84
CA GLU A 349 -5.24 -7.39 1.54
C GLU A 349 -4.49 -6.07 1.64
N LEU A 350 -3.34 -6.11 2.32
CA LEU A 350 -2.35 -5.05 2.37
C LEU A 350 -0.95 -5.65 2.19
N HIS A 351 -0.16 -5.08 1.29
CA HIS A 351 1.22 -5.45 1.05
C HIS A 351 2.15 -4.27 1.32
N ILE A 352 3.21 -4.52 2.08
CA ILE A 352 4.35 -3.61 2.18
C ILE A 352 5.36 -4.04 1.12
N ILE A 353 5.70 -3.13 0.22
CA ILE A 353 6.58 -3.32 -0.92
C ILE A 353 7.88 -2.55 -0.67
N ASP A 354 9.02 -3.15 -0.96
CA ASP A 354 10.34 -2.51 -0.87
C ASP A 354 10.64 -1.57 -2.05
N GLU A 355 11.78 -0.87 -2.02
CA GLU A 355 12.20 0.07 -3.07
C GLU A 355 12.51 -0.60 -4.42
N LEU A 356 12.60 -1.93 -4.45
CA LEU A 356 12.79 -2.72 -5.67
C LEU A 356 11.45 -3.21 -6.24
N GLY A 357 10.32 -2.82 -5.64
CA GLY A 357 9.00 -3.25 -6.08
C GLY A 357 8.61 -4.64 -5.60
N ARG A 358 9.27 -5.19 -4.57
CA ARG A 358 9.03 -6.56 -4.07
C ARG A 358 8.22 -6.55 -2.77
N PRO A 359 7.19 -7.40 -2.64
CA PRO A 359 6.44 -7.52 -1.39
C PRO A 359 7.32 -8.14 -0.30
N ILE A 360 7.48 -7.43 0.81
CA ILE A 360 8.28 -7.86 1.97
C ILE A 360 7.42 -8.30 3.16
N LYS A 361 6.17 -7.82 3.23
CA LYS A 361 5.19 -8.22 4.23
C LYS A 361 3.80 -8.12 3.65
N SER A 362 2.88 -9.01 4.06
CA SER A 362 1.49 -9.00 3.60
C SER A 362 0.56 -9.33 4.75
N TYR A 363 -0.59 -8.65 4.78
CA TYR A 363 -1.69 -8.85 5.70
C TYR A 363 -2.86 -9.30 4.84
N ASN A 364 -3.32 -10.52 5.06
CA ASN A 364 -4.39 -11.11 4.27
C ASN A 364 -5.54 -11.49 5.20
N ARG A 365 -6.77 -11.47 4.67
CA ARG A 365 -8.03 -11.88 5.31
C ARG A 365 -8.56 -10.94 6.39
N PHE A 366 -7.69 -10.50 7.30
CA PHE A 366 -8.09 -9.74 8.47
C PHE A 366 -8.02 -8.24 8.28
N GLN A 367 -8.77 -7.53 9.14
CA GLN A 367 -8.56 -6.11 9.35
C GLN A 367 -7.11 -5.83 9.77
N TRP A 368 -6.58 -4.71 9.28
CA TRP A 368 -5.29 -4.17 9.68
C TRP A 368 -5.48 -2.79 10.29
N GLU A 369 -4.67 -2.45 11.29
CA GLU A 369 -4.71 -1.11 11.89
C GLU A 369 -3.56 -0.24 11.36
N PRO A 370 -3.80 1.03 11.00
CA PRO A 370 -2.77 1.94 10.50
C PRO A 370 -1.53 2.02 11.41
N GLU A 371 -1.71 1.98 12.72
CA GLU A 371 -0.66 2.03 13.73
C GLU A 371 0.28 0.81 13.62
N ASP A 372 -0.28 -0.39 13.44
CA ASP A 372 0.51 -1.60 13.25
C ASP A 372 1.29 -1.58 11.93
N VAL A 373 0.68 -1.08 10.86
CA VAL A 373 1.35 -0.92 9.57
C VAL A 373 2.54 0.03 9.71
N VAL A 374 2.35 1.18 10.36
CA VAL A 374 3.42 2.14 10.64
C VAL A 374 4.52 1.52 11.49
N ASN A 375 4.19 0.79 12.55
CA ASN A 375 5.17 0.11 13.39
C ASN A 375 6.02 -0.88 12.58
N ASN A 376 5.41 -1.59 11.63
CA ASN A 376 6.13 -2.50 10.74
C ASN A 376 7.00 -1.75 9.72
N LEU A 377 6.53 -0.63 9.19
CA LEU A 377 7.32 0.24 8.31
C LEU A 377 8.55 0.82 9.04
N LEU A 378 8.37 1.29 10.27
CA LEU A 378 9.46 1.79 11.11
C LEU A 378 10.49 0.69 11.40
N LYS A 379 10.04 -0.53 11.72
CA LYS A 379 10.92 -1.71 11.88
C LYS A 379 11.68 -2.03 10.58
N TYR A 380 11.02 -1.93 9.42
CA TYR A 380 11.67 -2.14 8.13
C TYR A 380 12.74 -1.08 7.85
N LEU A 381 12.40 0.21 8.05
CA LEU A 381 13.32 1.33 7.86
C LEU A 381 14.52 1.28 8.83
N SER A 382 14.33 0.74 10.04
CA SER A 382 15.40 0.62 11.05
C SER A 382 16.30 -0.60 10.88
N LYS A 383 15.78 -1.74 10.38
CA LYS A 383 16.55 -2.97 10.12
C LYS A 383 17.52 -2.85 8.96
N LYS A 384 17.41 -1.81 8.13
CA LYS A 384 18.38 -1.59 7.07
C LYS A 384 19.76 -1.40 7.70
N PRO A 385 20.77 -2.21 7.30
CA PRO A 385 22.13 -1.92 7.73
C PRO A 385 22.42 -0.48 7.34
N LYS A 386 23.01 0.28 8.28
CA LYS A 386 23.40 1.67 8.05
C LYS A 386 24.23 1.83 6.77
N SER A 387 24.72 0.77 6.12
CA SER A 387 25.36 0.80 4.80
C SER A 387 24.48 1.24 3.62
N SER A 388 23.14 1.27 3.72
CA SER A 388 22.26 1.85 2.66
C SER A 388 21.67 3.23 3.01
N LEU A 389 21.71 3.63 4.29
CA LEU A 389 21.37 4.97 4.76
C LEU A 389 22.59 5.91 4.82
N ILE A 390 23.81 5.37 4.69
CA ILE A 390 25.07 6.13 4.63
C ILE A 390 25.27 6.86 3.27
N ASN A 391 24.47 6.62 2.22
CA ASN A 391 24.58 7.41 0.99
C ASN A 391 23.61 8.59 0.86
N THR A 392 22.54 8.67 1.66
CA THR A 392 21.60 9.81 1.59
C THR A 392 21.63 10.70 2.82
N PHE A 393 21.82 10.16 4.03
CA PHE A 393 22.01 10.99 5.23
C PHE A 393 23.44 11.52 5.38
N ARG A 394 24.42 10.90 4.71
CA ARG A 394 25.78 11.44 4.70
C ARG A 394 25.92 12.61 3.73
N LEU A 395 25.12 12.74 2.66
CA LEU A 395 25.21 13.91 1.76
C LEU A 395 24.71 15.22 2.40
N GLN A 396 23.70 15.17 3.29
CA GLN A 396 23.25 16.38 3.99
C GLN A 396 24.19 16.80 5.13
N LYS A 397 24.86 15.86 5.80
CA LYS A 397 25.82 16.18 6.88
C LYS A 397 27.25 16.41 6.38
N ILE A 398 27.62 15.86 5.22
CA ILE A 398 28.86 16.19 4.49
C ILE A 398 28.81 17.59 3.88
N GLY A 399 27.62 18.10 3.48
CA GLY A 399 27.48 19.47 2.99
C GLY A 399 27.86 20.55 4.02
N GLY A 400 27.86 20.23 5.32
CA GLY A 400 28.36 21.12 6.38
C GLY A 400 29.86 20.97 6.63
N THR A 401 30.35 19.72 6.72
CA THR A 401 31.75 19.46 7.12
C THR A 401 32.74 19.48 5.96
N LEU A 402 32.41 18.95 4.77
CA LEU A 402 33.25 19.17 3.59
C LEU A 402 33.15 20.61 3.08
N ARG A 403 32.06 21.35 3.28
CA ARG A 403 32.07 22.80 3.04
C ARG A 403 33.04 23.54 3.97
N ASN A 404 33.20 23.10 5.22
CA ASN A 404 34.14 23.72 6.15
C ASN A 404 35.60 23.26 5.98
N ILE A 405 35.88 22.23 5.16
CA ILE A 405 37.25 21.73 4.88
C ILE A 405 37.66 22.01 3.44
N ILE A 406 36.80 21.70 2.47
CA ILE A 406 37.02 21.97 1.04
C ILE A 406 37.01 23.47 0.77
N VAL A 407 36.16 24.29 1.40
CA VAL A 407 36.18 25.74 1.09
C VAL A 407 37.48 26.41 1.55
N PRO A 408 38.04 26.17 2.75
CA PRO A 408 39.36 26.68 3.10
C PRO A 408 40.48 26.08 2.25
N ILE A 409 40.43 24.79 1.90
CA ILE A 409 41.45 24.14 1.05
C ILE A 409 41.38 24.68 -0.38
N LEU A 410 40.19 24.80 -0.97
CA LEU A 410 40.00 25.46 -2.25
C LEU A 410 40.36 26.94 -2.17
N ILE A 411 40.10 27.67 -1.08
CA ILE A 411 40.57 29.05 -0.90
C ILE A 411 42.09 29.14 -0.69
N ALA A 412 42.72 28.07 -0.20
CA ALA A 412 44.18 27.97 -0.02
C ALA A 412 44.89 27.56 -1.32
N PHE A 413 44.24 26.78 -2.17
CA PHE A 413 44.75 26.35 -3.49
C PHE A 413 44.26 27.23 -4.65
N PHE A 414 43.19 28.02 -4.47
CA PHE A 414 42.79 29.04 -5.43
C PHE A 414 43.60 30.30 -5.19
N PRO A 415 44.28 30.81 -6.22
CA PRO A 415 45.03 32.03 -6.08
C PRO A 415 44.11 33.19 -5.70
N LYS A 416 44.35 33.78 -4.53
CA LYS A 416 43.68 35.00 -4.07
C LYS A 416 44.13 36.26 -4.83
N CYS A 417 45.05 36.11 -5.79
CA CYS A 417 45.64 37.17 -6.59
C CYS A 417 45.13 37.09 -8.06
N PRO A 418 44.61 38.19 -8.63
CA PRO A 418 44.22 38.25 -10.04
C PRO A 418 45.34 37.86 -11.03
N LEU A 419 46.61 38.11 -10.66
CA LEU A 419 47.79 37.79 -11.47
C LEU A 419 48.12 36.29 -11.53
N CYS A 420 47.63 35.50 -10.58
CA CYS A 420 47.83 34.06 -10.56
C CYS A 420 46.69 33.34 -11.31
N TRP A 421 45.51 33.97 -11.40
CA TRP A 421 44.45 33.53 -12.32
C TRP A 421 44.88 33.66 -13.78
N THR A 422 45.63 34.72 -14.14
CA THR A 422 46.18 34.86 -15.49
C THR A 422 47.27 33.83 -15.80
N ALA A 423 48.09 33.45 -14.81
CA ALA A 423 49.08 32.36 -14.95
C ALA A 423 48.43 30.97 -15.04
N TYR A 424 47.33 30.74 -14.33
CA TYR A 424 46.59 29.48 -14.38
C TYR A 424 45.84 29.33 -15.72
N LEU A 425 45.19 30.41 -16.18
CA LEU A 425 44.52 30.44 -17.48
C LEU A 425 45.49 30.46 -18.66
N SER A 426 46.75 30.91 -18.50
CA SER A 426 47.75 30.81 -19.55
C SER A 426 48.25 29.37 -19.74
N VAL A 427 48.45 28.62 -18.65
CA VAL A 427 48.86 27.20 -18.71
C VAL A 427 47.78 26.31 -19.35
N PHE A 428 46.50 26.56 -19.04
CA PHE A 428 45.39 25.77 -19.59
C PHE A 428 44.80 26.34 -20.91
N GLY A 429 44.95 27.64 -21.16
CA GLY A 429 44.40 28.32 -22.34
C GLY A 429 45.33 28.35 -23.55
N ILE A 430 46.66 28.26 -23.38
CA ILE A 430 47.60 28.32 -24.51
C ILE A 430 47.76 26.95 -25.19
N SER A 431 47.53 25.85 -24.47
CA SER A 431 47.84 24.49 -24.95
C SER A 431 46.67 23.76 -25.64
N GLY A 432 45.45 24.31 -25.62
CA GLY A 432 44.24 23.60 -26.10
C GLY A 432 43.32 24.39 -27.05
N MET A 433 43.62 25.65 -27.35
CA MET A 433 42.67 26.56 -28.02
C MET A 433 42.90 26.73 -29.53
N SER A 434 43.87 26.03 -30.12
CA SER A 434 44.15 26.05 -31.56
C SER A 434 43.47 24.92 -32.35
N SER A 435 42.77 23.99 -31.68
CA SER A 435 42.26 22.76 -32.30
C SER A 435 40.76 22.50 -32.11
N ILE A 436 40.00 23.46 -31.59
CA ILE A 436 38.54 23.32 -31.46
C ILE A 436 37.86 24.05 -32.62
N PRO A 437 37.42 23.35 -33.69
CA PRO A 437 36.59 23.96 -34.72
C PRO A 437 35.30 24.46 -34.08
N TYR A 438 34.94 25.72 -34.35
CA TYR A 438 33.74 26.36 -33.82
C TYR A 438 32.50 25.57 -34.25
N LYS A 439 31.92 24.80 -33.31
CA LYS A 439 30.71 24.02 -33.58
C LYS A 439 29.47 24.85 -33.22
N PRO A 440 28.39 24.83 -34.03
CA PRO A 440 27.19 25.67 -33.82
C PRO A 440 26.50 25.51 -32.44
N TRP A 441 26.66 24.37 -31.76
CA TRP A 441 26.09 24.11 -30.43
C TRP A 441 26.78 24.85 -29.28
N ILE A 442 27.95 25.46 -29.52
CA ILE A 442 28.67 26.25 -28.51
C ILE A 442 27.93 27.57 -28.21
N LEU A 443 27.24 28.14 -29.21
CA LEU A 443 26.52 29.40 -29.07
C LEU A 443 25.36 29.32 -28.05
N PRO A 444 24.47 28.30 -28.09
CA PRO A 444 23.46 28.10 -27.04
C PRO A 444 24.04 28.04 -25.62
N ILE A 445 25.15 27.33 -25.43
CA ILE A 445 25.80 27.19 -24.11
C ILE A 445 26.38 28.53 -23.66
N LEU A 446 27.03 29.25 -24.56
CA LEU A 446 27.54 30.59 -24.30
C LEU A 446 26.41 31.54 -23.88
N CYS A 447 25.27 31.51 -24.58
CA CYS A 447 24.09 32.30 -24.23
C CYS A 447 23.55 31.96 -22.83
N VAL A 448 23.49 30.68 -22.46
CA VAL A 448 23.07 30.25 -21.12
C VAL A 448 24.04 30.76 -20.04
N ILE A 449 25.35 30.64 -20.26
CA ILE A 449 26.37 31.12 -19.31
C ILE A 449 26.29 32.65 -19.14
N LEU A 450 26.16 33.40 -20.25
CA LEU A 450 26.02 34.85 -20.22
C LEU A 450 24.71 35.29 -19.53
N PHE A 451 23.62 34.55 -19.74
CA PHE A 451 22.35 34.80 -19.05
C PHE A 451 22.47 34.60 -17.53
N ILE A 452 23.12 33.51 -17.10
CA ILE A 452 23.38 33.26 -15.67
C ILE A 452 24.23 34.40 -15.08
N ASN A 453 25.28 34.85 -15.78
CA ASN A 453 26.11 35.97 -15.35
C ASN A 453 25.30 37.27 -15.18
N LEU A 454 24.48 37.61 -16.18
CA LEU A 454 23.60 38.78 -16.13
C LEU A 454 22.60 38.70 -14.96
N TRP A 455 22.04 37.51 -14.69
CA TRP A 455 21.11 37.31 -13.57
C TRP A 455 21.79 37.55 -12.21
N PHE A 456 23.01 37.05 -12.01
CA PHE A 456 23.76 37.28 -10.77
C PHE A 456 24.11 38.75 -10.56
N ILE A 457 24.54 39.46 -11.62
CA ILE A 457 24.86 40.89 -11.54
C ILE A 457 23.58 41.71 -11.29
N TRP A 458 22.49 41.40 -11.99
CA TRP A 458 21.18 42.05 -11.80
C TRP A 458 20.69 41.94 -10.35
N ARG A 459 20.73 40.72 -9.79
CA ARG A 459 20.28 40.47 -8.41
C ARG A 459 21.07 41.30 -7.41
N ARG A 460 22.38 41.48 -7.65
CA ARG A 460 23.25 42.29 -6.79
C ARG A 460 23.07 43.80 -7.01
N SER A 461 22.91 44.25 -8.25
CA SER A 461 22.60 45.65 -8.56
C SER A 461 21.29 46.12 -7.91
N ASN A 462 20.28 45.24 -7.83
CA ASN A 462 19.06 45.51 -7.07
C ASN A 462 19.30 45.70 -5.56
N GLN A 463 20.31 45.03 -5.00
CA GLN A 463 20.65 45.15 -3.58
C GLN A 463 21.49 46.40 -3.29
N THR A 464 22.42 46.74 -4.18
CA THR A 464 23.35 47.87 -3.99
C THR A 464 22.84 49.20 -4.55
N LYS A 465 21.70 49.20 -5.25
CA LYS A 465 21.14 50.33 -6.02
C LYS A 465 22.13 50.96 -7.01
N SER A 466 23.16 50.22 -7.43
CA SER A 466 24.14 50.64 -8.43
C SER A 466 24.03 49.78 -9.68
N TRP A 467 23.71 50.43 -10.79
CA TRP A 467 23.41 49.78 -12.07
C TRP A 467 24.58 49.79 -13.06
N ILE A 468 25.69 50.45 -12.72
CA ILE A 468 26.85 50.64 -13.61
C ILE A 468 27.42 49.28 -14.06
N ALA A 469 27.63 48.35 -13.12
CA ALA A 469 28.14 47.02 -13.42
C ALA A 469 27.17 46.22 -14.30
N PHE A 470 25.86 46.38 -14.11
CA PHE A 470 24.85 45.70 -14.90
C PHE A 470 24.81 46.21 -16.35
N TYR A 471 24.87 47.52 -16.56
CA TYR A 471 24.91 48.09 -17.91
C TYR A 471 26.18 47.69 -18.66
N LEU A 472 27.34 47.70 -18.01
CA LEU A 472 28.60 47.23 -18.60
C LEU A 472 28.52 45.73 -18.99
N ALA A 473 27.88 44.91 -18.14
CA ALA A 473 27.70 43.49 -18.42
C ALA A 473 26.75 43.24 -19.60
N ILE A 474 25.68 44.03 -19.74
CA ILE A 474 24.76 43.97 -20.88
C ILE A 474 25.49 44.33 -22.17
N VAL A 475 26.22 45.45 -22.19
CA VAL A 475 26.95 45.90 -23.39
C VAL A 475 27.99 44.87 -23.81
N GLY A 476 28.76 44.31 -22.85
CA GLY A 476 29.71 43.23 -23.13
C GLY A 476 29.05 41.96 -23.68
N THR A 477 27.89 41.58 -23.13
CA THR A 477 27.11 40.41 -23.59
C THR A 477 26.58 40.62 -25.01
N ILE A 478 26.04 41.80 -25.32
CA ILE A 478 25.53 42.15 -26.65
C ILE A 478 26.67 42.10 -27.68
N ILE A 479 27.85 42.65 -27.35
CA ILE A 479 29.02 42.62 -28.25
C ILE A 479 29.43 41.17 -28.56
N LEU A 480 29.48 40.29 -27.55
CA LEU A 480 29.87 38.89 -27.76
C LEU A 480 28.82 38.08 -28.54
N ILE A 481 27.53 38.32 -28.32
CA ILE A 481 26.46 37.59 -29.01
C ILE A 481 26.33 38.05 -30.47
N LEU A 482 26.43 39.36 -30.73
CA LEU A 482 26.28 39.91 -32.08
C LEU A 482 27.53 39.71 -32.95
N PHE A 483 28.72 39.94 -32.38
CA PHE A 483 29.97 39.91 -33.16
C PHE A 483 30.72 38.59 -33.05
N GLY A 484 30.43 37.75 -32.05
CA GLY A 484 31.03 36.42 -31.88
C GLY A 484 30.81 35.47 -33.07
N PRO A 485 29.58 35.34 -33.61
CA PRO A 485 29.30 34.44 -34.73
C PRO A 485 29.63 35.04 -36.11
N ILE A 486 29.64 36.38 -36.24
CA ILE A 486 29.59 37.07 -37.54
C ILE A 486 30.91 37.77 -37.90
N TYR A 487 31.76 38.14 -36.93
CA TYR A 487 32.96 38.95 -37.17
C TYR A 487 34.21 38.41 -36.48
N MET A 488 35.12 37.84 -37.28
CA MET A 488 36.47 37.38 -36.86
C MET A 488 37.46 38.54 -36.60
N LYS A 489 37.00 39.73 -36.19
CA LYS A 489 37.90 40.79 -35.72
C LYS A 489 38.11 40.64 -34.21
N LYS A 490 39.17 39.91 -33.86
CA LYS A 490 39.70 39.73 -32.49
C LYS A 490 39.64 40.98 -31.59
N PRO A 491 39.93 42.23 -32.05
CA PRO A 491 39.87 43.39 -31.16
C PRO A 491 38.47 43.71 -30.60
N ILE A 492 37.39 43.47 -31.35
CA ILE A 492 36.02 43.80 -30.91
C ILE A 492 35.54 42.78 -29.85
N LEU A 493 35.84 41.50 -30.04
CA LEU A 493 35.58 40.48 -29.02
C LEU A 493 36.34 40.76 -27.72
N ASN A 494 37.60 41.23 -27.82
CA ASN A 494 38.39 41.59 -26.66
C ASN A 494 37.74 42.75 -25.88
N ILE A 495 37.16 43.74 -26.57
CA ILE A 495 36.41 44.82 -25.93
C ILE A 495 35.21 44.26 -25.16
N GLY A 496 34.42 43.36 -25.77
CA GLY A 496 33.28 42.71 -25.11
C GLY A 496 33.70 41.93 -23.86
N LEU A 497 34.81 41.18 -23.94
CA LEU A 497 35.36 40.44 -22.81
C LEU A 497 35.87 41.36 -21.69
N VAL A 498 36.58 42.43 -22.04
CA VAL A 498 37.07 43.44 -21.07
C VAL A 498 35.90 44.10 -20.34
N LEU A 499 34.80 44.39 -21.02
CA LEU A 499 33.58 44.94 -20.41
C LEU A 499 32.92 43.96 -19.42
N LEU A 500 32.88 42.67 -19.76
CA LEU A 500 32.37 41.65 -18.82
C LEU A 500 33.27 41.47 -17.60
N ILE A 501 34.59 41.51 -17.78
CA ILE A 501 35.55 41.39 -16.68
C ILE A 501 35.46 42.62 -15.77
N THR A 502 35.43 43.83 -16.34
CA THR A 502 35.28 45.06 -15.56
C THR A 502 33.95 45.11 -14.82
N ALA A 503 32.85 44.67 -15.44
CA ALA A 503 31.55 44.51 -14.78
C ALA A 503 31.61 43.53 -13.61
N ALA A 504 32.24 42.37 -13.78
CA ALA A 504 32.40 41.37 -12.73
C ALA A 504 33.26 41.89 -11.56
N LEU A 505 34.35 42.59 -11.87
CA LEU A 505 35.23 43.21 -10.87
C LEU A 505 34.48 44.28 -10.08
N LEU A 506 33.74 45.18 -10.75
CA LEU A 506 32.92 46.18 -10.08
C LEU A 506 31.85 45.55 -9.19
N ASN A 507 31.22 44.46 -9.67
CA ASN A 507 30.23 43.72 -8.90
C ASN A 507 30.84 43.00 -7.69
N SER A 508 32.13 42.66 -7.72
CA SER A 508 32.83 41.97 -6.62
C SER A 508 33.21 42.88 -5.45
N ILE A 509 33.23 44.20 -5.65
CA ILE A 509 33.58 45.18 -4.60
C ILE A 509 32.59 45.07 -3.43
N GLN A 510 33.12 45.05 -2.20
CA GLN A 510 32.32 44.94 -0.98
C GLN A 510 31.38 46.15 -0.81
N ILE A 511 30.16 45.90 -0.34
CA ILE A 511 29.09 46.91 -0.21
C ILE A 511 29.54 48.09 0.67
N ASN A 512 30.25 47.83 1.76
CA ASN A 512 30.75 48.86 2.68
C ASN A 512 31.78 49.81 2.03
N ILE A 513 32.52 49.35 1.02
CA ILE A 513 33.49 50.17 0.28
C ILE A 513 32.76 51.06 -0.73
N LEU A 514 31.72 50.53 -1.39
CA LEU A 514 30.89 51.28 -2.33
C LEU A 514 30.10 52.41 -1.64
N GLU A 515 29.58 52.16 -0.44
CA GLU A 515 28.96 53.22 0.38
C GLU A 515 29.96 54.30 0.78
N LYS A 516 31.19 53.91 1.13
CA LYS A 516 32.26 54.85 1.49
C LYS A 516 32.71 55.72 0.32
N ILE A 517 32.77 55.17 -0.89
CA ILE A 517 33.07 55.93 -2.13
C ILE A 517 31.91 56.86 -2.49
N ARG A 518 30.65 56.41 -2.32
CA ARG A 518 29.47 57.24 -2.62
C ARG A 518 29.36 58.45 -1.69
N ASN A 519 29.72 58.28 -0.41
CA ASN A 519 29.73 59.38 0.58
C ASN A 519 30.92 60.35 0.42
N VAL A 520 31.92 60.01 -0.39
CA VAL A 520 33.06 60.89 -0.71
C VAL A 520 32.85 61.63 -2.03
N ALA A 521 31.95 61.14 -2.89
CA ALA A 521 31.62 61.73 -4.19
C ALA A 521 30.33 62.57 -4.18
N SER A 522 29.58 62.58 -3.07
CA SER A 522 28.50 63.53 -2.75
C SER A 522 29.04 64.64 -1.86
#